data_AF-A0A7V8F9L8-F1
#
_entry.id   AF-A0A7V8F9L8-F1
#
_cell.length_a   1.000
_cell.length_b   1.000
_cell.length_c   1.000
_cell.angle_alpha   90.00
_cell.angle_beta   90.00
_cell.angle_gamma   90.00
#
_symmetry.space_group_name_H-M   'P 1'
#
loop_
_entity.id
_entity.type
_entity.pdbx_description
1 polymer ?
#
loop_
_entity_poly.entity_id
_entity_poly.type
_entity_poly.pdbx_seq_one_letter_code
_entity_poly.pdbx_strand_id
1 'polypeptide(L)'
;MAHLRPLDGTPTRGGVFFKGNLHVDSPGDVYVDMADWDKGYLWVNGRLLGRYWRIGPQQRLYCPGPWLKAGDNEVMVLDLHRHVAGRIRAAAHLHRENA
;
A
#
# COMPACT_ATOMS: atom_id res chain seq x y z
N MET A 1 -18.69 0.55 -28.25
CA MET A 1 -17.38 0.51 -27.57
C MET A 1 -16.67 1.83 -27.84
N ALA A 2 -16.05 2.44 -26.82
CA ALA A 2 -15.32 3.68 -26.98
C ALA A 2 -13.80 3.40 -26.96
N HIS A 3 -13.07 3.92 -27.94
CA HIS A 3 -11.61 3.84 -28.00
C HIS A 3 -11.00 5.13 -27.46
N LEU A 4 -10.84 5.17 -26.14
CA LEU A 4 -10.14 6.28 -25.51
C LEU A 4 -8.65 6.23 -25.87
N ARG A 5 -8.11 7.38 -26.24
CA ARG A 5 -6.67 7.58 -26.46
C ARG A 5 -6.17 8.62 -25.47
N PRO A 6 -4.92 8.50 -24.98
CA PRO A 6 -4.27 9.60 -24.28
C PRO A 6 -4.35 10.87 -25.12
N LEU A 7 -4.69 12.01 -24.49
CA LEU A 7 -4.68 13.31 -25.17
C LEU A 7 -3.25 13.76 -25.49
N ASP A 8 -2.32 13.39 -24.62
CA ASP A 8 -0.90 13.70 -24.75
C ASP A 8 -0.07 12.42 -24.96
N GLY A 9 1.20 12.58 -25.31
CA GLY A 9 2.12 11.48 -25.62
C GLY A 9 2.35 10.47 -24.48
N THR A 10 3.28 9.54 -24.70
CA THR A 10 3.59 8.49 -23.72
C THR A 10 3.91 9.09 -22.35
N PRO A 11 3.28 8.62 -21.25
CA PRO A 11 3.53 9.16 -19.92
C PRO A 11 5.02 9.09 -19.58
N THR A 12 5.60 10.22 -19.20
CA THR A 12 7.03 10.30 -18.85
C THR A 12 7.32 9.80 -17.43
N ARG A 13 6.29 9.61 -16.60
CA ARG A 13 6.36 9.01 -15.26
C ARG A 13 5.30 7.93 -15.11
N GLY A 14 5.69 6.68 -15.35
CA GLY A 14 4.87 5.52 -15.02
C GLY A 14 4.87 5.26 -13.51
N GLY A 15 3.84 4.55 -13.03
CA GLY A 15 3.87 4.02 -11.68
C GLY A 15 4.97 2.97 -11.50
N VAL A 16 5.51 2.87 -10.30
CA VAL A 16 6.59 1.95 -9.94
C VAL A 16 6.05 0.88 -8.99
N PHE A 17 6.43 -0.37 -9.24
CA PHE A 17 6.20 -1.46 -8.30
C PHE A 17 7.37 -1.59 -7.34
N PHE A 18 7.05 -1.70 -6.05
CA PHE A 18 7.97 -1.98 -4.97
C PHE A 18 7.57 -3.29 -4.31
N LYS A 19 8.56 -4.05 -3.83
CA LYS A 19 8.34 -5.34 -3.16
C LYS A 19 9.21 -5.43 -1.90
N GLY A 20 8.69 -6.02 -0.84
CA GLY A 20 9.41 -6.22 0.41
C GLY A 20 8.64 -7.12 1.37
N ASN A 21 9.05 -7.11 2.64
CA ASN A 21 8.43 -7.91 3.69
C ASN A 21 7.88 -7.01 4.82
N LEU A 22 6.73 -7.40 5.37
CA LEU A 22 6.15 -6.90 6.61
C LEU A 22 6.24 -8.00 7.67
N HIS A 23 7.04 -7.78 8.72
CA HIS A 23 7.17 -8.74 9.80
C HIS A 23 5.99 -8.63 10.79
N VAL A 24 5.41 -9.77 11.17
CA VAL A 24 4.31 -9.87 12.15
C VAL A 24 4.60 -11.01 13.11
N ASP A 25 4.78 -10.73 14.40
CA ASP A 25 5.10 -11.77 15.40
C ASP A 25 3.92 -12.71 15.66
N SER A 26 2.75 -12.13 15.92
CA SER A 26 1.51 -12.85 16.20
C SER A 26 0.42 -12.41 15.21
N PRO A 27 -0.02 -13.30 14.30
CA PRO A 27 -1.03 -12.96 13.31
C PRO A 27 -2.35 -12.57 13.96
N GLY A 28 -2.84 -11.39 13.58
CA GLY A 28 -4.12 -10.83 13.96
C GLY A 28 -4.49 -9.72 12.98
N ASP A 29 -5.66 -9.14 13.15
CA ASP A 29 -6.06 -7.98 12.36
C ASP A 29 -5.09 -6.81 12.60
N VAL A 30 -4.60 -6.21 11.52
CA VAL A 30 -3.70 -5.05 11.57
C VAL A 30 -4.13 -3.97 10.59
N TYR A 31 -3.59 -2.77 10.77
CA TYR A 31 -3.64 -1.71 9.80
C TYR A 31 -2.25 -1.49 9.19
N VAL A 32 -2.13 -1.56 7.87
CA VAL A 32 -0.87 -1.28 7.17
C VAL A 32 -0.77 0.23 6.93
N ASP A 33 0.26 0.87 7.51
CA ASP A 33 0.49 2.31 7.44
C ASP A 33 1.14 2.71 6.11
N MET A 34 0.46 3.60 5.38
CA MET A 34 0.84 4.05 4.04
C MET A 34 1.22 5.53 3.99
N ALA A 35 1.41 6.23 5.12
CA ALA A 35 1.61 7.69 5.06
C ALA A 35 2.94 8.11 4.39
N ASP A 36 3.94 7.22 4.38
CA ASP A 36 5.21 7.44 3.69
C ASP A 36 5.12 7.15 2.18
N TRP A 37 3.92 6.82 1.66
CA TRP A 37 3.61 6.56 0.25
C TRP A 37 2.74 7.66 -0.36
N ASP A 38 2.67 7.79 -1.69
CA ASP A 38 1.97 8.91 -2.36
C ASP A 38 0.57 8.52 -2.82
N LYS A 39 0.44 7.62 -3.79
CA LYS A 39 -0.85 7.17 -4.33
C LYS A 39 -0.72 5.84 -5.06
N GLY A 40 -1.57 4.88 -4.75
CA GLY A 40 -1.62 3.64 -5.53
C GLY A 40 -2.30 2.50 -4.81
N TYR A 41 -1.73 1.30 -4.92
CA TYR A 41 -2.34 0.04 -4.47
C TYR A 41 -1.35 -0.79 -3.65
N LEU A 42 -1.85 -1.47 -2.62
CA LEU A 42 -1.07 -2.38 -1.78
C LEU A 42 -1.61 -3.80 -1.90
N TRP A 43 -0.71 -4.77 -2.01
CA TRP A 43 -0.98 -6.20 -1.89
C TRP A 43 -0.26 -6.76 -0.66
N VAL A 44 -0.89 -7.72 0.01
CA VAL A 44 -0.31 -8.51 1.11
C VAL A 44 -0.48 -9.99 0.77
N ASN A 45 0.62 -10.75 0.72
CA ASN A 45 0.63 -12.17 0.37
C ASN A 45 -0.19 -12.49 -0.91
N GLY A 46 0.00 -11.67 -1.96
CA GLY A 46 -0.69 -11.81 -3.24
C GLY A 46 -2.14 -11.31 -3.29
N ARG A 47 -2.71 -10.85 -2.17
CA ARG A 47 -4.10 -10.33 -2.10
C ARG A 47 -4.12 -8.81 -2.16
N LEU A 48 -4.92 -8.24 -3.06
CA LEU A 48 -5.08 -6.78 -3.16
C LEU A 48 -5.80 -6.25 -1.92
N LEU A 49 -5.08 -5.47 -1.11
CA LEU A 49 -5.62 -4.85 0.10
C LEU A 49 -6.48 -3.63 -0.23
N GLY A 50 -6.09 -2.87 -1.25
CA GLY A 50 -6.87 -1.75 -1.76
C GLY A 50 -6.02 -0.54 -2.14
N ARG A 51 -6.72 0.58 -2.34
CA ARG A 51 -6.14 1.86 -2.74
C ARG A 51 -5.73 2.69 -1.53
N TYR A 52 -4.56 3.30 -1.57
CA TYR A 52 -4.15 4.36 -0.64
C TYR A 52 -3.92 5.67 -1.40
N TRP A 53 -4.04 6.80 -0.68
CA TRP A 53 -3.67 8.11 -1.21
C TRP A 53 -3.31 9.04 -0.05
N ARG A 54 -2.11 9.64 -0.11
CA ARG A 54 -1.58 10.55 0.91
C ARG A 54 -2.51 11.70 1.26
N ILE A 55 -3.39 12.15 0.35
CA ILE A 55 -4.32 13.26 0.63
C ILE A 55 -5.32 12.93 1.76
N GLY A 56 -5.51 11.65 2.10
CA GLY A 56 -6.35 11.23 3.21
C GLY A 56 -7.87 11.28 2.92
N PRO A 57 -8.71 11.19 3.97
CA PRO A 57 -8.34 11.12 5.39
C PRO A 57 -7.74 9.76 5.80
N GLN A 58 -8.00 8.69 5.05
CA GLN A 58 -7.47 7.36 5.34
C GLN A 58 -5.97 7.27 5.01
N GLN A 59 -5.15 7.00 6.01
CA GLN A 59 -3.69 6.81 5.87
C GLN A 59 -3.23 5.36 6.13
N ARG A 60 -4.15 4.49 6.57
CA ARG A 60 -3.87 3.08 6.84
C ARG A 60 -4.94 2.18 6.21
N LEU A 61 -4.53 1.00 5.77
CA LEU A 61 -5.41 0.00 5.17
C LEU A 61 -5.58 -1.19 6.12
N TYR A 62 -6.83 -1.57 6.39
CA TYR A 62 -7.12 -2.75 7.19
C TYR A 62 -6.67 -4.03 6.47
N CYS A 63 -5.94 -4.89 7.17
CA CYS A 63 -5.52 -6.20 6.72
C CYS A 63 -6.07 -7.29 7.65
N PRO A 64 -6.94 -8.17 7.14
CA PRO A 64 -7.48 -9.27 7.93
C PRO A 64 -6.37 -10.20 8.41
N GLY A 65 -6.38 -10.58 9.68
CA GLY A 65 -5.46 -11.55 10.27
C GLY A 65 -5.34 -12.86 9.48
N PRO A 66 -6.42 -13.43 8.90
CA PRO A 66 -6.33 -14.62 8.06
C PRO A 66 -5.50 -14.45 6.77
N TRP A 67 -5.07 -13.24 6.42
CA TRP A 67 -4.18 -12.98 5.28
C TRP A 67 -2.71 -12.97 5.69
N LEU A 68 -2.42 -13.00 6.98
CA LEU A 68 -1.08 -12.90 7.56
C LEU A 68 -0.63 -14.25 8.11
N LYS A 69 0.69 -14.41 8.17
CA LYS A 69 1.38 -15.50 8.86
C LYS A 69 2.40 -14.92 9.84
N ALA A 70 2.80 -15.72 10.83
CA ALA A 70 3.88 -15.31 11.73
C ALA A 70 5.19 -15.16 10.95
N GLY A 71 5.98 -14.14 11.28
CA GLY A 71 7.19 -13.77 10.57
C GLY A 71 6.94 -12.88 9.35
N ASP A 72 7.69 -13.12 8.28
CA ASP A 72 7.71 -12.24 7.10
C ASP A 72 6.51 -12.48 6.17
N ASN A 73 5.74 -11.41 5.94
CA ASN A 73 4.64 -11.37 4.97
C ASN A 73 5.05 -10.56 3.75
N GLU A 74 4.84 -11.10 2.56
CA GLU A 74 5.19 -10.39 1.32
C GLU A 74 4.25 -9.19 1.15
N VAL A 75 4.83 -8.02 0.86
CA VAL A 75 4.09 -6.83 0.46
C VAL A 75 4.56 -6.35 -0.89
N MET A 76 3.60 -5.97 -1.73
CA MET A 76 3.87 -5.35 -3.01
C MET A 76 3.07 -4.05 -3.09
N VAL A 77 3.71 -2.97 -3.53
CA VAL A 77 3.09 -1.66 -3.67
C VAL A 77 3.26 -1.18 -5.09
N LEU A 78 2.15 -0.82 -5.74
CA LEU A 78 2.19 0.06 -6.90
C LEU A 78 2.04 1.49 -6.38
N ASP A 79 3.01 2.36 -6.65
CA ASP A 79 2.91 3.80 -6.40
C ASP A 79 2.97 4.56 -7.73
N LEU A 80 2.03 5.49 -7.94
CA LEU A 80 1.85 6.25 -9.18
C LEU A 80 2.70 7.53 -9.23
N HIS A 81 3.37 7.89 -8.14
CA HIS A 81 4.14 9.13 -8.02
C HIS A 81 5.54 8.95 -7.41
N ARG A 82 5.75 7.91 -6.59
CA ARG A 82 7.05 7.64 -5.98
C ARG A 82 7.98 6.84 -6.89
N HIS A 83 9.25 7.21 -6.82
CA HIS A 83 10.37 6.51 -7.47
C HIS A 83 11.33 5.88 -6.45
N VAL A 84 11.13 6.18 -5.16
CA VAL A 84 11.93 5.67 -4.03
C VAL A 84 10.99 5.04 -3.01
N ALA A 85 11.38 3.90 -2.46
CA ALA A 85 10.56 3.15 -1.52
C ALA A 85 10.17 4.00 -0.30
N GLY A 86 8.90 3.92 0.10
CA GLY A 86 8.43 4.39 1.40
C GLY A 86 8.61 3.31 2.47
N ARG A 87 8.49 3.68 3.74
CA ARG A 87 8.40 2.68 4.82
C ARG A 87 7.00 2.10 4.86
N ILE A 88 6.90 0.84 5.28
CA ILE A 88 5.62 0.15 5.52
C ILE A 88 5.66 -0.43 6.93
N ARG A 89 4.55 -0.31 7.66
CA ARG A 89 4.47 -0.76 9.07
C ARG A 89 3.09 -1.33 9.36
N ALA A 90 3.04 -2.33 10.22
CA ALA A 90 1.80 -2.76 10.85
C ALA A 90 1.48 -1.83 12.03
N ALA A 91 0.21 -1.51 12.22
CA ALA A 91 -0.30 -0.72 13.32
C ALA A 91 -1.54 -1.40 13.92
N ALA A 92 -1.73 -1.27 15.23
CA ALA A 92 -2.87 -1.84 15.94
C ALA A 92 -4.18 -1.05 15.70
N HIS A 93 -4.08 0.22 15.29
CA HIS A 93 -5.23 1.12 15.18
C HIS A 93 -5.31 1.79 13.80
N LEU A 94 -6.52 2.15 13.38
CA LEU A 94 -6.76 2.85 12.12
C LEU A 94 -6.14 4.26 12.11
N HIS A 95 -6.22 4.96 13.24
CA HIS A 95 -5.74 6.32 13.40
C HIS A 95 -4.35 6.34 14.03
N ARG A 96 -3.52 7.30 13.61
CA ARG A 96 -2.30 7.64 14.34
C ARG A 96 -2.72 8.34 15.64
N GLU A 97 -2.09 7.98 16.74
CA GLU A 97 -2.20 8.76 17.97
C GLU A 97 -1.64 10.15 17.68
N ASN A 98 -2.34 11.19 18.14
CA ASN A 98 -1.86 12.56 17.99
C ASN A 98 -0.56 12.70 18.78
N ALA A 99 0.50 13.16 18.10
CA ALA A 99 1.68 13.69 18.77
C ALA A 99 1.34 14.99 19.50
#